data_AF-E6WXT2-F1
#
_entry.id   AF-E6WXT2-F1
#
_cell.length_a   1.000
_cell.length_b   1.000
_cell.length_c   1.000
_cell.angle_alpha   90.00
_cell.angle_beta   90.00
_cell.angle_gamma   90.00
#
_symmetry.space_group_name_H-M   'P 1'
#
loop_
_entity.id
_entity.type
_entity.pdbx_description
1 polymer ?
#
loop_
_entity_poly.entity_id
_entity_poly.type
_entity_poly.pdbx_seq_one_letter_code
_entity_poly.pdbx_strand_id
1 'polypeptide(L)'
;MACKKCPICGSKATKKNGKRAGIQRYFCQSCRQSFSSRRRPSRLRKRLFTAYFYEHQTLKALSRTYHKDREWIQRQIHSYEPPKTSPHPRPVTLVIDATFFGKRGEGFGVLVAKDILSGQLVAYRFIQTETLNEYAMLRQSLLDQGFIIQAVTVDGRRGLFGLFADLPVQMCHFHQQAILTRYLTRRPTYQASRDLKRIASYLGQTTPCRFRYMLEAWLQRHKDFYEEKTPDDSPRGWHYTHDRLRSAYRSLERNLPYLFTYKTHPHLGIANTTNTLDGGLFSPMKALLKIHRGIGDSMKKKLITDFLEKAMK
;
A
#
# COMPACT_ATOMS: atom_id res chain seq x y z
N MET A 1 -20.86 31.64 -24.16
CA MET A 1 -21.27 30.22 -24.37
C MET A 1 -20.17 29.48 -25.11
N ALA A 2 -19.73 28.31 -24.65
CA ALA A 2 -18.70 27.54 -25.34
C ALA A 2 -19.25 26.95 -26.66
N CYS A 3 -18.86 27.52 -27.81
CA CYS A 3 -19.23 27.01 -29.14
C CYS A 3 -18.49 25.70 -29.43
N LYS A 4 -19.21 24.72 -30.00
CA LYS A 4 -18.66 23.39 -30.27
C LYS A 4 -17.86 23.42 -31.58
N LYS A 5 -16.64 22.91 -31.59
CA LYS A 5 -15.85 22.81 -32.84
C LYS A 5 -16.47 21.79 -33.80
N CYS A 6 -16.56 22.16 -35.08
CA CYS A 6 -16.90 21.24 -36.15
C CYS A 6 -15.78 20.18 -36.31
N PRO A 7 -16.11 18.88 -36.33
CA PRO A 7 -15.10 17.83 -36.47
C PRO A 7 -14.53 17.71 -37.89
N ILE A 8 -15.13 18.36 -38.89
CA ILE A 8 -14.70 18.28 -40.30
C ILE A 8 -13.75 19.44 -40.64
N CYS A 9 -14.13 20.68 -40.33
CA CYS A 9 -13.36 21.87 -40.69
C CYS A 9 -12.75 22.63 -39.49
N GLY A 10 -12.93 22.15 -38.25
CA GLY A 10 -12.39 22.79 -37.05
C GLY A 10 -13.07 24.10 -36.61
N SER A 11 -13.95 24.68 -37.45
CA SER A 11 -14.62 25.95 -37.18
C SER A 11 -15.47 25.94 -35.90
N LYS A 12 -15.49 27.07 -35.19
CA LYS A 12 -16.35 27.32 -34.03
C LYS A 12 -17.72 27.90 -34.42
N ALA A 13 -17.94 28.25 -35.69
CA ALA A 13 -19.21 28.75 -36.20
C ALA A 13 -20.22 27.59 -36.33
N THR A 14 -20.71 27.11 -35.19
CA THR A 14 -21.68 26.01 -35.12
C THR A 14 -22.91 26.43 -34.35
N LYS A 15 -24.09 26.11 -34.89
CA LYS A 15 -25.40 26.34 -34.27
C LYS A 15 -26.03 25.02 -33.84
N LYS A 16 -26.80 25.01 -32.77
CA LYS A 16 -27.60 23.84 -32.37
C LYS A 16 -28.68 23.60 -33.44
N ASN A 17 -28.85 22.34 -33.85
CA ASN A 17 -29.76 21.95 -34.94
C ASN A 17 -30.68 20.78 -34.51
N GLY A 18 -31.44 20.98 -33.42
CA GLY A 18 -32.33 19.96 -32.87
C GLY A 18 -31.63 18.78 -32.18
N LYS A 19 -32.40 17.74 -31.84
CA LYS A 19 -31.93 16.51 -31.20
C LYS A 19 -32.42 15.29 -31.99
N ARG A 20 -31.60 14.24 -32.11
CA ARG A 20 -31.99 12.93 -32.65
C ARG A 20 -31.62 11.84 -31.66
N ALA A 21 -32.56 10.98 -31.28
CA ALA A 21 -32.37 9.96 -30.23
C ALA A 21 -31.78 10.52 -28.91
N GLY A 22 -32.25 11.72 -28.52
CA GLY A 22 -31.79 12.45 -27.33
C GLY A 22 -30.41 13.12 -27.46
N ILE A 23 -29.73 12.99 -28.61
CA ILE A 23 -28.40 13.52 -28.85
C ILE A 23 -28.51 14.89 -29.54
N GLN A 24 -27.85 15.91 -28.99
CA GLN A 24 -27.80 17.26 -29.57
C GLN A 24 -27.07 17.24 -30.92
N ARG A 25 -27.73 17.72 -31.96
CA ARG A 25 -27.13 17.97 -33.28
C ARG A 25 -26.69 19.42 -33.40
N TYR A 26 -25.70 19.63 -34.26
CA TYR A 26 -25.09 20.90 -34.58
C TYR A 26 -24.99 21.02 -36.10
N PHE A 27 -25.16 22.23 -36.61
CA PHE A 27 -24.90 22.59 -37.99
C PHE A 27 -23.70 23.53 -38.03
N CYS A 28 -22.70 23.22 -38.85
CA CYS A 28 -21.56 24.11 -39.05
C CYS A 28 -21.89 25.11 -40.16
N GLN A 29 -21.78 26.41 -39.88
CA GLN A 29 -22.03 27.46 -40.85
C GLN A 29 -20.88 27.59 -41.86
N SER A 30 -19.65 27.22 -41.50
CA SER A 30 -18.49 27.32 -42.39
C SER A 30 -18.47 26.24 -43.48
N CYS A 31 -18.62 24.97 -43.12
CA CYS A 31 -18.59 23.86 -44.10
C CYS A 31 -19.97 23.32 -44.47
N ARG A 32 -21.05 23.92 -43.96
CA ARG A 32 -22.46 23.52 -44.17
C ARG A 32 -22.80 22.07 -43.80
N GLN A 33 -21.94 21.38 -43.07
CA GLN A 33 -22.16 20.00 -42.63
C GLN A 33 -22.84 19.93 -41.26
N SER A 34 -23.70 18.92 -41.10
CA SER A 34 -24.34 18.60 -39.81
C SER A 34 -23.57 17.52 -39.07
N PHE A 35 -23.43 17.67 -37.75
CA PHE A 35 -22.81 16.66 -36.89
C PHE A 35 -23.53 16.54 -35.55
N SER A 36 -23.38 15.39 -34.89
CA SER A 36 -24.02 15.13 -33.60
C SER A 36 -23.00 15.15 -32.47
N SER A 37 -23.43 15.50 -31.26
CA SER A 37 -22.59 15.27 -30.08
C SER A 37 -22.31 13.78 -29.89
N ARG A 38 -21.05 13.39 -29.70
CA ARG A 38 -20.75 12.02 -29.27
C ARG A 38 -21.15 11.82 -27.81
N ARG A 39 -21.83 10.71 -27.51
CA ARG A 39 -22.04 10.26 -26.12
C ARG A 39 -20.66 10.01 -25.49
N ARG A 40 -20.50 10.39 -24.23
CA ARG A 40 -19.25 10.18 -23.46
C ARG A 40 -19.51 9.15 -22.36
N PRO A 41 -19.65 7.86 -22.70
CA PRO A 41 -20.03 6.83 -21.73
C PRO A 41 -19.03 6.75 -20.57
N SER A 42 -17.73 6.98 -20.81
CA SER A 42 -16.70 7.00 -19.77
C SER A 42 -16.99 8.00 -18.64
N ARG A 43 -17.49 9.21 -18.96
CA ARG A 43 -17.82 10.23 -17.94
C ARG A 43 -19.00 9.80 -17.08
N LEU A 44 -20.02 9.23 -17.69
CA LEU A 44 -21.18 8.71 -16.98
C LEU A 44 -20.78 7.54 -16.07
N ARG A 45 -20.02 6.59 -16.59
CA ARG A 45 -19.51 5.43 -15.84
C ARG A 45 -18.68 5.89 -14.64
N LYS A 46 -17.77 6.86 -14.84
CA LYS A 46 -16.99 7.46 -13.74
C LYS A 46 -17.88 8.09 -12.67
N ARG A 47 -18.92 8.84 -13.07
CA ARG A 47 -19.88 9.45 -12.13
C ARG A 47 -20.64 8.40 -11.34
N LEU A 48 -21.17 7.37 -12.00
CA LEU A 48 -21.88 6.27 -11.34
C LEU A 48 -20.97 5.48 -10.40
N PHE A 49 -19.73 5.20 -10.82
CA PHE A 49 -18.73 4.53 -9.99
C PHE A 49 -18.40 5.36 -8.74
N THR A 50 -18.20 6.67 -8.92
CA THR A 50 -17.91 7.59 -7.81
C THR A 50 -19.09 7.67 -6.83
N ALA A 51 -20.30 7.86 -7.35
CA ALA A 51 -21.51 7.95 -6.55
C ALA A 51 -21.78 6.65 -5.76
N TYR A 52 -21.57 5.49 -6.38
CA TYR A 52 -21.75 4.21 -5.72
C TYR A 52 -20.69 3.96 -4.64
N PHE A 53 -19.41 4.06 -5.01
CA PHE A 53 -18.33 3.64 -4.11
C PHE A 53 -17.94 4.68 -3.07
N TYR A 54 -17.83 5.95 -3.46
CA TYR A 54 -17.29 7.02 -2.62
C TYR A 54 -18.38 7.89 -1.96
N GLU A 55 -19.55 8.03 -2.58
CA GLU A 55 -20.70 8.74 -2.00
C GLU A 55 -21.73 7.78 -1.36
N HIS A 56 -21.44 6.47 -1.38
CA HIS A 56 -22.24 5.41 -0.76
C HIS A 56 -23.69 5.33 -1.25
N GLN A 57 -23.98 5.80 -2.47
CA GLN A 57 -25.32 5.69 -3.03
C GLN A 57 -25.65 4.24 -3.37
N THR A 58 -26.87 3.81 -3.07
CA THR A 58 -27.33 2.46 -3.42
C THR A 58 -27.71 2.36 -4.90
N LEU A 59 -27.67 1.15 -5.47
CA LEU A 59 -28.16 0.90 -6.82
C LEU A 59 -29.63 1.34 -7.00
N LYS A 60 -30.45 1.24 -5.95
CA LYS A 60 -31.86 1.68 -5.95
C LYS A 60 -31.98 3.21 -6.03
N ALA A 61 -31.14 3.94 -5.30
CA ALA A 61 -31.10 5.40 -5.37
C ALA A 61 -30.66 5.86 -6.77
N LEU A 62 -29.57 5.31 -7.28
CA LEU A 62 -29.06 5.62 -8.63
C LEU A 62 -30.06 5.26 -9.72
N SER A 63 -30.77 4.14 -9.59
CA SER A 63 -31.84 3.74 -10.52
C SER A 63 -32.95 4.80 -10.61
N ARG A 64 -33.39 5.35 -9.48
CA ARG A 64 -34.39 6.43 -9.42
C ARG A 64 -33.85 7.72 -10.05
N THR A 65 -32.63 8.14 -9.68
CA THR A 65 -32.02 9.38 -10.17
C THR A 65 -31.79 9.39 -11.68
N TYR A 66 -31.38 8.26 -12.25
CA TYR A 66 -31.07 8.16 -13.68
C TYR A 66 -32.24 7.63 -14.53
N HIS A 67 -33.37 7.26 -13.91
CA HIS A 67 -34.52 6.63 -14.56
C HIS A 67 -34.11 5.41 -15.41
N LYS A 68 -33.30 4.53 -14.80
CA LYS A 68 -32.78 3.30 -15.41
C LYS A 68 -32.94 2.13 -14.46
N ASP A 69 -33.03 0.93 -15.00
CA ASP A 69 -33.07 -0.30 -14.22
C ASP A 69 -31.76 -0.52 -13.44
N ARG A 70 -31.85 -1.30 -12.36
CA ARG A 70 -30.71 -1.56 -11.45
C ARG A 70 -29.57 -2.28 -12.17
N GLU A 71 -29.88 -3.22 -13.05
CA GLU A 71 -28.90 -4.01 -13.80
C GLU A 71 -28.10 -3.13 -14.76
N TRP A 72 -28.75 -2.17 -15.41
CA TRP A 72 -28.11 -1.21 -16.28
C TRP A 72 -27.13 -0.34 -15.51
N ILE A 73 -27.52 0.16 -14.32
CA ILE A 73 -26.62 0.94 -13.44
C ILE A 73 -25.42 0.10 -13.04
N GLN A 74 -25.65 -1.13 -12.58
CA GLN A 74 -24.59 -2.05 -12.18
C GLN A 74 -23.63 -2.33 -13.34
N ARG A 75 -24.15 -2.59 -14.54
CA ARG A 75 -23.35 -2.78 -15.76
C ARG A 75 -22.51 -1.54 -16.09
N GLN A 76 -23.04 -0.32 -15.92
CA GLN A 76 -22.25 0.88 -16.15
C GLN A 76 -21.10 1.03 -15.14
N ILE A 77 -21.36 0.76 -13.85
CA ILE A 77 -20.34 0.75 -12.79
C ILE A 77 -19.26 -0.29 -13.13
N HIS A 78 -19.67 -1.51 -13.48
CA HIS A 78 -18.76 -2.60 -13.82
C HIS A 78 -17.93 -2.31 -15.07
N SER A 79 -18.48 -1.55 -16.03
CA SER A 79 -17.82 -1.17 -17.28
C SER A 79 -16.91 0.06 -17.16
N TYR A 80 -16.81 0.66 -15.96
CA TYR A 80 -15.83 1.72 -15.69
C TYR A 80 -14.43 1.09 -15.62
N GLU A 81 -13.45 1.72 -16.27
CA GLU A 81 -12.04 1.38 -16.11
C GLU A 81 -11.32 2.60 -15.55
N PRO A 82 -10.66 2.48 -14.37
CA PRO A 82 -9.89 3.58 -13.80
C PRO A 82 -8.76 4.00 -14.73
N PRO A 83 -8.51 5.32 -14.90
CA PRO A 83 -7.38 5.79 -15.69
C PRO A 83 -6.08 5.46 -14.97
N LYS A 84 -5.14 4.84 -15.67
CA LYS A 84 -3.80 4.58 -15.14
C LYS A 84 -2.92 5.82 -15.23
N THR A 85 -2.18 6.07 -14.18
CA THR A 85 -1.22 7.17 -14.05
C THR A 85 0.17 6.59 -14.22
N SER A 86 1.06 7.30 -14.93
CA SER A 86 2.46 6.91 -15.09
C SER A 86 3.31 7.90 -14.32
N PRO A 87 3.79 7.55 -13.12
CA PRO A 87 4.66 8.43 -12.35
C PRO A 87 5.93 8.77 -13.12
N HIS A 88 6.40 10.00 -12.97
CA HIS A 88 7.62 10.44 -13.64
C HIS A 88 8.86 9.89 -12.93
N PRO A 89 9.84 9.34 -13.69
CA PRO A 89 11.07 8.80 -13.14
C PRO A 89 11.89 9.87 -12.43
N ARG A 90 12.40 9.54 -11.24
CA ARG A 90 13.20 10.43 -10.39
C ARG A 90 13.93 9.62 -9.29
N PRO A 91 14.85 10.22 -8.53
CA PRO A 91 15.33 9.65 -7.28
C PRO A 91 14.20 9.51 -6.26
N VAL A 92 14.11 8.35 -5.60
CA VAL A 92 13.05 8.04 -4.63
C VAL A 92 13.60 7.34 -3.40
N THR A 93 13.06 7.69 -2.23
CA THR A 93 13.25 6.95 -0.98
C THR A 93 11.96 6.23 -0.64
N LEU A 94 11.98 4.90 -0.73
CA LEU A 94 10.76 4.12 -0.76
C LEU A 94 10.37 3.59 0.62
N VAL A 95 9.07 3.60 0.91
CA VAL A 95 8.44 2.73 1.89
C VAL A 95 7.67 1.68 1.12
N ILE A 96 7.92 0.40 1.40
CA ILE A 96 7.24 -0.72 0.75
C ILE A 96 6.56 -1.57 1.81
N ASP A 97 5.26 -1.81 1.62
CA ASP A 97 4.45 -2.64 2.52
C ASP A 97 3.32 -3.31 1.75
N ALA A 98 2.81 -4.41 2.29
CA ALA A 98 1.74 -5.20 1.71
C ALA A 98 0.51 -5.21 2.61
N THR A 99 -0.67 -5.22 1.99
CA THR A 99 -1.92 -5.48 2.72
C THR A 99 -2.77 -6.51 2.01
N PHE A 100 -3.46 -7.34 2.79
CA PHE A 100 -4.31 -8.43 2.31
C PHE A 100 -5.80 -8.17 2.53
N PHE A 101 -6.61 -8.75 1.65
CA PHE A 101 -8.07 -8.68 1.64
C PHE A 101 -8.65 -10.09 1.47
N GLY A 102 -9.68 -10.41 2.24
CA GLY A 102 -10.30 -11.74 2.23
C GLY A 102 -9.72 -12.68 3.30
N LYS A 103 -10.12 -13.94 3.27
CA LYS A 103 -9.64 -14.97 4.20
C LYS A 103 -8.24 -15.45 3.79
N ARG A 104 -7.48 -15.93 4.77
CA ARG A 104 -6.16 -16.52 4.53
C ARG A 104 -6.30 -17.72 3.59
N GLY A 105 -5.57 -17.72 2.47
CA GLY A 105 -5.59 -18.79 1.46
C GLY A 105 -6.57 -18.58 0.30
N GLU A 106 -7.58 -17.71 0.47
CA GLU A 106 -8.60 -17.44 -0.55
C GLU A 106 -8.60 -15.96 -1.01
N GLY A 107 -7.86 -15.11 -0.30
CA GLY A 107 -7.78 -13.68 -0.54
C GLY A 107 -6.71 -13.27 -1.57
N PHE A 108 -6.58 -11.96 -1.73
CA PHE A 108 -5.49 -11.34 -2.48
C PHE A 108 -4.93 -10.16 -1.69
N GLY A 109 -3.72 -9.73 -2.01
CA GLY A 109 -3.08 -8.56 -1.45
C GLY A 109 -2.68 -7.54 -2.50
N VAL A 110 -2.23 -6.39 -2.00
CA VAL A 110 -1.56 -5.37 -2.80
C VAL A 110 -0.26 -4.98 -2.09
N LEU A 111 0.84 -5.06 -2.84
CA LEU A 111 2.15 -4.54 -2.45
C LEU A 111 2.26 -3.12 -3.00
N VAL A 112 2.61 -2.15 -2.17
CA VAL A 112 2.65 -0.73 -2.56
C VAL A 112 4.03 -0.15 -2.22
N ALA A 113 4.60 0.59 -3.17
CA ALA A 113 5.78 1.43 -2.98
C ALA A 113 5.36 2.92 -2.98
N LYS A 114 5.73 3.62 -1.92
CA LYS A 114 5.51 5.05 -1.74
C LYS A 114 6.83 5.77 -1.58
N ASP A 115 7.01 6.86 -2.31
CA ASP A 115 8.14 7.77 -2.10
C ASP A 115 7.83 8.66 -0.88
N ILE A 116 8.67 8.59 0.14
CA ILE A 116 8.45 9.33 1.38
C ILE A 116 8.68 10.83 1.19
N LEU A 117 9.58 11.21 0.28
CA LEU A 117 9.99 12.61 0.08
C LEU A 117 8.88 13.40 -0.63
N SER A 118 8.33 12.85 -1.72
CA SER A 118 7.20 13.48 -2.41
C SER A 118 5.85 13.18 -1.77
N GLY A 119 5.77 12.13 -0.94
CA GLY A 119 4.50 11.61 -0.41
C GLY A 119 3.64 10.90 -1.45
N GLN A 120 4.12 10.72 -2.69
CA GLN A 120 3.36 10.09 -3.78
C GLN A 120 3.59 8.58 -3.84
N LEU A 121 2.55 7.86 -4.27
CA LEU A 121 2.68 6.47 -4.65
C LEU A 121 3.45 6.34 -5.97
N VAL A 122 4.39 5.41 -6.03
CA VAL A 122 5.26 5.22 -7.21
C VAL A 122 4.88 3.95 -7.96
N ALA A 123 4.59 2.86 -7.24
CA ALA A 123 4.17 1.61 -7.86
C ALA A 123 3.30 0.79 -6.92
N TYR A 124 2.51 -0.11 -7.49
CA TYR A 124 1.81 -1.13 -6.75
C TYR A 124 1.63 -2.40 -7.59
N ARG A 125 1.48 -3.55 -6.93
CA ARG A 125 1.24 -4.85 -7.56
C ARG A 125 0.21 -5.63 -6.77
N PHE A 126 -0.74 -6.25 -7.47
CA PHE A 126 -1.63 -7.23 -6.85
C PHE A 126 -0.90 -8.56 -6.70
N ILE A 127 -0.99 -9.14 -5.51
CA ILE A 127 -0.27 -10.36 -5.13
C ILE A 127 -1.26 -11.38 -4.55
N GLN A 128 -0.97 -12.68 -4.63
CA GLN A 128 -1.75 -13.68 -3.88
C GLN A 128 -1.14 -13.98 -2.53
N THR A 129 0.18 -14.09 -2.51
CA THR A 129 0.97 -14.25 -1.29
C THR A 129 2.11 -13.25 -1.34
N GLU A 130 2.53 -12.82 -0.17
CA GLU A 130 3.72 -12.00 -0.05
C GLU A 130 4.92 -12.93 -0.18
N THR A 131 5.79 -12.69 -1.15
CA THR A 131 7.00 -13.47 -1.42
C THR A 131 8.14 -12.54 -1.80
N LEU A 132 9.39 -12.97 -1.66
CA LEU A 132 10.56 -12.17 -2.07
C LEU A 132 10.52 -11.83 -3.57
N ASN A 133 9.97 -12.73 -4.39
CA ASN A 133 9.83 -12.52 -5.83
C ASN A 133 8.92 -11.33 -6.15
N GLU A 134 7.84 -11.10 -5.39
CA GLU A 134 6.97 -9.94 -5.61
C GLU A 134 7.68 -8.61 -5.35
N TYR A 135 8.54 -8.57 -4.32
CA TYR A 135 9.39 -7.40 -4.05
C TYR A 135 10.45 -7.21 -5.14
N ALA A 136 11.05 -8.30 -5.62
CA ALA A 136 12.03 -8.26 -6.70
C ALA A 136 11.40 -7.74 -8.00
N MET A 137 10.21 -8.23 -8.35
CA MET A 137 9.47 -7.77 -9.53
C MET A 137 9.01 -6.31 -9.39
N LEU A 138 8.62 -5.86 -8.19
CA LEU A 138 8.30 -4.46 -7.94
C LEU A 138 9.54 -3.57 -8.12
N ARG A 139 10.68 -3.98 -7.54
CA ARG A 139 11.97 -3.30 -7.68
C ARG A 139 12.37 -3.20 -9.16
N GLN A 140 12.36 -4.32 -9.88
CA GLN A 140 12.73 -4.34 -11.30
C GLN A 140 11.84 -3.43 -12.14
N SER A 141 10.52 -3.47 -11.91
CA SER A 141 9.58 -2.59 -12.61
C SER A 141 9.84 -1.10 -12.39
N LEU A 142 10.36 -0.70 -11.22
CA LEU A 142 10.73 0.68 -10.96
C LEU A 142 12.01 1.05 -11.70
N LEU A 143 13.02 0.16 -11.70
CA LEU A 143 14.27 0.37 -12.43
C LEU A 143 14.03 0.45 -13.95
N ASP A 144 13.20 -0.43 -14.50
CA ASP A 144 12.84 -0.44 -15.93
C ASP A 144 12.11 0.84 -16.35
N GLN A 145 11.38 1.47 -15.43
CA GLN A 145 10.74 2.76 -15.65
C GLN A 145 11.72 3.93 -15.51
N GLY A 146 12.96 3.70 -15.08
CA GLY A 146 14.01 4.72 -14.93
C GLY A 146 14.07 5.38 -13.55
N PHE A 147 13.42 4.81 -12.53
CA PHE A 147 13.55 5.32 -11.15
C PHE A 147 14.93 5.00 -10.57
N ILE A 148 15.46 5.92 -9.76
CA ILE A 148 16.68 5.72 -8.99
C ILE A 148 16.27 5.50 -7.53
N ILE A 149 16.40 4.28 -7.03
CA ILE A 149 16.04 3.96 -5.65
C ILE A 149 17.23 4.30 -4.75
N GLN A 150 17.06 5.27 -3.85
CA GLN A 150 18.15 5.74 -2.97
C GLN A 150 18.21 4.98 -1.64
N ALA A 151 17.05 4.59 -1.12
CA ALA A 151 16.92 3.84 0.12
C ALA A 151 15.53 3.20 0.20
N VAL A 152 15.37 2.23 1.10
CA VAL A 152 14.10 1.52 1.28
C VAL A 152 13.80 1.25 2.75
N THR A 153 12.54 1.47 3.14
CA THR A 153 11.96 1.02 4.40
C THR A 153 11.01 -0.15 4.12
N VAL A 154 11.30 -1.30 4.73
CA VAL A 154 10.53 -2.54 4.55
C VAL A 154 10.13 -3.16 5.88
N ASP A 155 9.28 -4.18 5.83
CA ASP A 155 8.99 -5.02 6.98
C ASP A 155 10.21 -5.88 7.40
N GLY A 156 10.05 -6.66 8.47
CA GLY A 156 11.10 -7.54 8.99
C GLY A 156 11.22 -8.90 8.33
N ARG A 157 10.71 -9.08 7.11
CA ARG A 157 10.63 -10.41 6.50
C ARG A 157 12.00 -10.95 6.13
N ARG A 158 12.20 -12.25 6.41
CA ARG A 158 13.44 -12.96 6.06
C ARG A 158 13.73 -12.84 4.57
N GLY A 159 14.96 -12.47 4.23
CA GLY A 159 15.46 -12.34 2.86
C GLY A 159 15.25 -10.98 2.21
N LEU A 160 14.38 -10.10 2.73
CA LEU A 160 14.19 -8.78 2.13
C LEU A 160 15.43 -7.90 2.25
N PHE A 161 16.15 -7.97 3.37
CA PHE A 161 17.38 -7.19 3.52
C PHE A 161 18.44 -7.59 2.49
N GLY A 162 18.52 -8.88 2.15
CA GLY A 162 19.41 -9.37 1.09
C GLY A 162 18.98 -8.92 -0.31
N LEU A 163 17.69 -8.85 -0.58
CA LEU A 163 17.15 -8.36 -1.85
C LEU A 163 17.51 -6.89 -2.13
N PHE A 164 17.73 -6.10 -1.09
CA PHE A 164 18.07 -4.67 -1.18
C PHE A 164 19.46 -4.38 -0.59
N ALA A 165 20.37 -5.36 -0.59
CA ALA A 165 21.68 -5.23 0.07
C ALA A 165 22.58 -4.14 -0.54
N ASP A 166 22.32 -3.75 -1.78
CA ASP A 166 23.00 -2.65 -2.48
C ASP A 166 22.48 -1.25 -2.09
N LEU A 167 21.45 -1.17 -1.25
CA LEU A 167 20.81 0.06 -0.81
C LEU A 167 20.84 0.20 0.72
N PRO A 168 20.77 1.43 1.26
CA PRO A 168 20.41 1.66 2.65
C PRO A 168 19.01 1.10 2.96
N VAL A 169 18.95 0.00 3.72
CA VAL A 169 17.70 -0.65 4.15
C VAL A 169 17.36 -0.29 5.58
N GLN A 170 16.15 0.22 5.80
CA GLN A 170 15.56 0.43 7.11
C GLN A 170 14.50 -0.62 7.40
N MET A 171 14.63 -1.31 8.52
CA MET A 171 13.55 -2.13 9.04
C MET A 171 12.52 -1.27 9.78
N CYS A 172 11.25 -1.46 9.47
CA CYS A 172 10.14 -0.80 10.14
C CYS A 172 10.11 -1.09 11.66
N HIS A 173 10.18 -0.04 12.48
CA HIS A 173 10.15 -0.16 13.95
C HIS A 173 8.83 -0.76 14.46
N PHE A 174 7.70 -0.46 13.82
CA PHE A 174 6.42 -1.04 14.19
C PHE A 174 6.43 -2.56 14.04
N HIS A 175 6.95 -3.06 12.91
CA HIS A 175 7.10 -4.50 12.68
C HIS A 175 8.11 -5.15 13.64
N GLN A 176 9.22 -4.47 13.99
CA GLN A 176 10.13 -4.95 15.03
C GLN A 176 9.44 -5.07 16.39
N GLN A 177 8.64 -4.08 16.79
CA GLN A 177 7.87 -4.11 18.04
C GLN A 177 6.77 -5.19 18.02
N ALA A 178 6.16 -5.43 16.86
CA ALA A 178 5.19 -6.51 16.66
C ALA A 178 5.85 -7.90 16.83
N ILE A 179 7.06 -8.09 16.28
CA ILE A 179 7.86 -9.32 16.48
C ILE A 179 8.11 -9.56 17.97
N LEU A 180 8.54 -8.54 18.71
CA LEU A 180 8.77 -8.65 20.14
C LEU A 180 7.49 -8.93 20.92
N THR A 181 6.39 -8.25 20.59
CA THR A 181 5.09 -8.48 21.22
C THR A 181 4.59 -9.90 20.96
N ARG A 182 4.84 -10.47 19.78
CA ARG A 182 4.50 -11.86 19.48
C ARG A 182 5.26 -12.83 20.40
N TYR A 183 6.54 -12.62 20.64
CA TYR A 183 7.35 -13.51 21.48
C TYR A 183 7.11 -13.29 22.98
N LEU A 184 7.15 -12.04 23.45
CA LEU A 184 7.12 -11.66 24.86
C LEU A 184 5.71 -11.40 25.40
N THR A 185 4.70 -11.33 24.53
CA THR A 185 3.33 -10.87 24.80
C THR A 185 3.22 -9.38 25.18
N ARG A 186 1.98 -8.90 25.34
CA ARG A 186 1.72 -7.51 25.76
C ARG A 186 2.08 -7.26 27.23
N ARG A 187 1.99 -8.27 28.09
CA ARG A 187 2.27 -8.15 29.53
C ARG A 187 3.12 -9.35 29.97
N PRO A 188 4.44 -9.35 29.67
CA PRO A 188 5.32 -10.43 30.09
C PRO A 188 5.39 -10.53 31.62
N THR A 189 5.44 -11.76 32.13
CA THR A 189 5.55 -12.07 33.56
C THR A 189 7.00 -11.97 34.06
N TYR A 190 7.94 -12.58 33.34
CA TYR A 190 9.36 -12.62 33.73
C TYR A 190 10.03 -11.24 33.68
N GLN A 191 10.90 -10.96 34.66
CA GLN A 191 11.66 -9.71 34.72
C GLN A 191 12.56 -9.51 33.48
N ALA A 192 13.26 -10.56 33.03
CA ALA A 192 14.08 -10.53 31.82
C ALA A 192 13.28 -10.07 30.59
N SER A 193 12.06 -10.61 30.42
CA SER A 193 11.14 -10.24 29.35
C SER A 193 10.62 -8.80 29.46
N ARG A 194 10.32 -8.33 30.68
CA ARG A 194 9.92 -6.92 30.95
C ARG A 194 11.05 -5.95 30.61
N ASP A 195 12.26 -6.27 31.01
CA ASP A 195 13.45 -5.45 30.74
C ASP A 195 13.75 -5.37 29.24
N LEU A 196 13.70 -6.50 28.52
CA LEU A 196 13.93 -6.53 27.07
C LEU A 196 12.87 -5.70 26.33
N LYS A 197 11.61 -5.82 26.76
CA LYS A 197 10.51 -5.02 26.21
C LYS A 197 10.69 -3.53 26.48
N ARG A 198 11.21 -3.15 27.65
CA ARG A 198 11.54 -1.75 27.98
C ARG A 198 12.62 -1.22 27.04
N ILE A 199 13.69 -1.99 26.81
CA ILE A 199 14.75 -1.61 25.86
C ILE A 199 14.18 -1.35 24.47
N ALA A 200 13.32 -2.26 23.98
CA ALA A 200 12.69 -2.10 22.69
C ALA A 200 11.76 -0.88 22.57
N SER A 201 11.22 -0.38 23.69
CA SER A 201 10.42 0.85 23.67
C SER A 201 11.24 2.09 23.33
N TYR A 202 12.56 2.06 23.58
CA TYR A 202 13.50 3.11 23.18
C TYR A 202 13.88 3.05 21.70
N LEU A 203 13.36 2.10 20.90
CA LEU A 203 13.52 2.13 19.44
C LEU A 203 13.04 3.47 18.91
N GLY A 204 13.90 4.11 18.11
CA GLY A 204 13.67 5.44 17.56
C GLY A 204 14.04 6.61 18.47
N GLN A 205 13.99 6.42 19.79
CA GLN A 205 14.23 7.46 20.79
C GLN A 205 15.69 7.62 21.21
N THR A 206 16.56 6.68 20.81
CA THR A 206 17.97 6.65 21.22
C THR A 206 18.93 6.54 20.04
N THR A 207 20.23 6.67 20.27
CA THR A 207 21.28 6.48 19.25
C THR A 207 21.55 4.98 19.02
N PRO A 208 22.09 4.59 17.85
CA PRO A 208 22.44 3.20 17.57
C PRO A 208 23.40 2.61 18.62
N CYS A 209 24.43 3.38 19.01
CA CYS A 209 25.42 2.97 20.00
C CYS A 209 24.78 2.73 21.38
N ARG A 210 23.92 3.64 21.84
CA ARG A 210 23.24 3.50 23.12
C ARG A 210 22.23 2.36 23.11
N PHE A 211 21.53 2.13 22.00
CA PHE A 211 20.64 0.96 21.87
C PHE A 211 21.41 -0.36 21.95
N ARG A 212 22.53 -0.46 21.25
CA ARG A 212 23.42 -1.63 21.29
C ARG A 212 23.92 -1.90 22.71
N TYR A 213 24.43 -0.87 23.38
CA TYR A 213 24.86 -0.98 24.77
C TYR A 213 23.75 -1.48 25.70
N MET A 214 22.53 -0.94 25.58
CA MET A 214 21.40 -1.42 26.38
C MET A 214 21.09 -2.91 26.11
N LEU A 215 21.18 -3.36 24.87
CA LEU A 215 20.93 -4.74 24.48
C LEU A 215 22.02 -5.69 25.02
N GLU A 216 23.29 -5.29 24.94
CA GLU A 216 24.43 -6.03 25.50
C GLU A 216 24.35 -6.10 27.04
N ALA A 217 24.07 -4.98 27.71
CA ALA A 217 23.90 -4.93 29.15
C ALA A 217 22.73 -5.81 29.63
N TRP A 218 21.66 -5.92 28.84
CA TRP A 218 20.57 -6.84 29.12
C TRP A 218 21.01 -8.30 29.05
N LEU A 219 21.77 -8.67 28.02
CA LEU A 219 22.28 -10.04 27.87
C LEU A 219 23.20 -10.41 29.03
N GLN A 220 24.08 -9.50 29.46
CA GLN A 220 24.96 -9.73 30.61
C GLN A 220 24.17 -9.93 31.91
N ARG A 221 23.17 -9.07 32.17
CA ARG A 221 22.35 -9.15 33.38
C ARG A 221 21.53 -10.43 33.46
N HIS A 222 20.97 -10.87 32.33
CA HIS A 222 20.03 -11.98 32.27
C HIS A 222 20.66 -13.23 31.64
N LYS A 223 22.00 -13.35 31.64
CA LYS A 223 22.73 -14.40 30.91
C LYS A 223 22.31 -15.80 31.34
N ASP A 224 22.31 -16.08 32.63
CA ASP A 224 21.98 -17.41 33.15
C ASP A 224 20.55 -17.81 32.78
N PHE A 225 19.60 -16.87 32.95
CA PHE A 225 18.21 -17.07 32.53
C PHE A 225 18.08 -17.23 31.00
N TYR A 226 18.86 -16.48 30.23
CA TYR A 226 18.86 -16.58 28.76
C TYR A 226 19.42 -17.94 28.30
N GLU A 227 20.45 -18.47 28.97
CA GLU A 227 21.16 -19.71 28.63
C GLU A 227 20.57 -20.98 29.25
N GLU A 228 19.59 -20.85 30.14
CA GLU A 228 18.88 -21.95 30.80
C GLU A 228 18.35 -22.97 29.79
N LYS A 229 18.54 -24.26 30.10
CA LYS A 229 18.16 -25.39 29.26
C LYS A 229 17.31 -26.36 30.05
N THR A 230 16.28 -26.89 29.40
CA THR A 230 15.47 -28.00 29.89
C THR A 230 15.78 -29.23 29.04
N PRO A 231 16.12 -30.39 29.65
CA PRO A 231 16.26 -31.65 28.93
C PRO A 231 14.98 -32.02 28.18
N ASP A 232 15.12 -32.65 27.02
CA ASP A 232 13.99 -33.17 26.25
C ASP A 232 14.38 -34.40 25.41
N ASP A 233 13.38 -35.04 24.80
CA ASP A 233 13.56 -36.23 23.95
C ASP A 233 13.98 -35.89 22.50
N SER A 234 14.38 -34.64 22.23
CA SER A 234 14.86 -34.28 20.88
C SER A 234 16.22 -34.94 20.61
N PRO A 235 16.66 -35.07 19.34
CA PRO A 235 18.00 -35.56 19.02
C PRO A 235 19.14 -34.73 19.65
N ARG A 236 18.84 -33.49 20.06
CA ARG A 236 19.76 -32.62 20.77
C ARG A 236 19.82 -32.89 22.29
N GLY A 237 18.79 -33.56 22.83
CA GLY A 237 18.63 -33.88 24.25
C GLY A 237 18.22 -32.72 25.15
N TRP A 238 17.98 -31.54 24.59
CA TRP A 238 17.55 -30.34 25.32
C TRP A 238 17.01 -29.23 24.40
N HIS A 239 16.18 -28.37 24.98
CA HIS A 239 15.82 -27.07 24.43
C HIS A 239 16.12 -25.95 25.43
N TYR A 240 16.17 -24.71 24.95
CA TYR A 240 16.28 -23.56 25.85
C TYR A 240 14.96 -23.36 26.58
N THR A 241 14.98 -23.27 27.91
CA THR A 241 13.76 -23.08 28.73
C THR A 241 12.98 -21.85 28.26
N HIS A 242 13.68 -20.79 27.88
CA HIS A 242 13.10 -19.50 27.49
C HIS A 242 13.24 -19.20 25.99
N ASP A 243 12.90 -20.17 25.14
CA ASP A 243 13.03 -20.11 23.67
C ASP A 243 12.43 -18.83 23.03
N ARG A 244 11.26 -18.37 23.52
CA ARG A 244 10.57 -17.17 23.02
C ARG A 244 11.33 -15.90 23.38
N LEU A 245 11.84 -15.80 24.61
CA LEU A 245 12.68 -14.68 25.04
C LEU A 245 13.96 -14.63 24.20
N ARG A 246 14.59 -15.80 23.98
CA ARG A 246 15.76 -15.89 23.12
C ARG A 246 15.46 -15.46 21.69
N SER A 247 14.31 -15.86 21.16
CA SER A 247 13.86 -15.47 19.81
C SER A 247 13.59 -13.96 19.71
N ALA A 248 13.03 -13.36 20.76
CA ALA A 248 12.84 -11.92 20.87
C ALA A 248 14.19 -11.17 20.84
N TYR A 249 15.12 -11.54 21.72
CA TYR A 249 16.45 -10.94 21.77
C TYR A 249 17.18 -11.07 20.43
N ARG A 250 17.26 -12.29 19.88
CA ARG A 250 17.92 -12.56 18.61
C ARG A 250 17.29 -11.80 17.44
N SER A 251 15.99 -11.48 17.51
CA SER A 251 15.36 -10.64 16.48
C SER A 251 15.91 -9.21 16.50
N LEU A 252 16.10 -8.62 17.68
CA LEU A 252 16.71 -7.29 17.81
C LEU A 252 18.16 -7.31 17.36
N GLU A 253 18.93 -8.29 17.80
CA GLU A 253 20.34 -8.46 17.46
C GLU A 253 20.56 -8.60 15.94
N ARG A 254 19.85 -9.53 15.30
CA ARG A 254 19.96 -9.74 13.84
C ARG A 254 19.53 -8.53 13.02
N ASN A 255 18.52 -7.80 13.50
CA ASN A 255 17.97 -6.67 12.77
C ASN A 255 18.68 -5.35 13.10
N LEU A 256 19.54 -5.32 14.12
CA LEU A 256 20.23 -4.13 14.61
C LEU A 256 20.88 -3.27 13.51
N PRO A 257 21.57 -3.85 12.49
CA PRO A 257 22.15 -3.07 11.39
C PRO A 257 21.12 -2.25 10.60
N TYR A 258 19.86 -2.70 10.55
CA TYR A 258 18.79 -2.11 9.76
C TYR A 258 17.82 -1.27 10.60
N LEU A 259 17.95 -1.25 11.93
CA LEU A 259 17.02 -0.51 12.80
C LEU A 259 17.30 0.99 12.85
N PHE A 260 18.50 1.44 12.49
CA PHE A 260 18.88 2.85 12.61
C PHE A 260 19.45 3.45 11.33
N THR A 261 19.24 2.82 10.17
CA THR A 261 19.68 3.30 8.86
C THR A 261 19.22 4.73 8.59
N TYR A 262 18.01 5.09 9.03
CA TYR A 262 17.49 6.45 8.92
C TYR A 262 18.27 7.50 9.71
N LYS A 263 18.95 7.12 10.81
CA LYS A 263 19.83 8.02 11.57
C LYS A 263 21.24 8.09 11.00
N THR A 264 21.72 7.03 10.36
CA THR A 264 23.05 7.01 9.74
C THR A 264 23.05 7.68 8.36
N HIS A 265 21.91 7.73 7.68
CA HIS A 265 21.74 8.39 6.39
C HIS A 265 20.62 9.47 6.43
N PRO A 266 20.75 10.51 7.26
CA PRO A 266 19.69 11.51 7.45
C PRO A 266 19.37 12.28 6.15
N HIS A 267 20.34 12.45 5.26
CA HIS A 267 20.19 13.13 3.97
C HIS A 267 19.26 12.40 2.99
N LEU A 268 18.95 11.12 3.21
CA LEU A 268 18.04 10.33 2.36
C LEU A 268 16.57 10.40 2.80
N GLY A 269 16.26 11.02 3.94
CA GLY A 269 14.89 11.18 4.45
C GLY A 269 14.15 9.87 4.73
N ILE A 270 14.88 8.80 5.10
CA ILE A 270 14.33 7.46 5.30
C ILE A 270 13.31 7.47 6.46
N ALA A 271 12.14 6.88 6.24
CA ALA A 271 11.16 6.69 7.29
C ALA A 271 11.56 5.51 8.20
N ASN A 272 11.46 5.69 9.53
CA ASN A 272 11.69 4.60 10.48
C ASN A 272 10.53 3.58 10.57
N THR A 273 9.38 3.88 9.96
CA THR A 273 8.18 3.02 9.97
C THR A 273 7.48 3.01 8.60
N THR A 274 6.65 1.99 8.36
CA THR A 274 5.77 1.90 7.19
C THR A 274 4.39 2.53 7.44
N ASN A 275 4.23 3.32 8.52
CA ASN A 275 2.95 3.88 8.97
C ASN A 275 2.26 4.76 7.90
N THR A 276 3.04 5.37 7.01
CA THR A 276 2.50 6.15 5.88
C THR A 276 1.71 5.30 4.89
N LEU A 277 1.98 3.99 4.85
CA LEU A 277 1.19 3.01 4.12
C LEU A 277 0.10 2.42 5.01
N ASP A 278 0.44 1.83 6.17
CA ASP A 278 -0.54 1.11 6.99
C ASP A 278 -1.67 2.00 7.52
N GLY A 279 -1.31 3.08 8.23
CA GLY A 279 -2.27 4.06 8.73
C GLY A 279 -2.75 5.02 7.65
N GLY A 280 -1.83 5.52 6.81
CA GLY A 280 -2.12 6.57 5.85
C GLY A 280 -2.90 6.14 4.60
N LEU A 281 -2.65 4.93 4.08
CA LEU A 281 -3.20 4.48 2.80
C LEU A 281 -4.11 3.26 2.96
N PHE A 282 -3.65 2.23 3.67
CA PHE A 282 -4.34 0.95 3.77
C PHE A 282 -5.59 1.04 4.64
N SER A 283 -5.54 1.82 5.72
CA SER A 283 -6.68 1.98 6.62
C SER A 283 -7.90 2.64 5.93
N PRO A 284 -7.77 3.80 5.24
CA PRO A 284 -8.88 4.36 4.46
C PRO A 284 -9.37 3.44 3.34
N MET A 285 -8.45 2.76 2.64
CA MET A 285 -8.81 1.82 1.57
C MET A 285 -9.62 0.62 2.10
N LYS A 286 -9.22 0.04 3.24
CA LYS A 286 -9.96 -1.03 3.92
C LYS A 286 -11.32 -0.56 4.40
N ALA A 287 -11.43 0.66 4.93
CA ALA A 287 -12.70 1.24 5.34
C ALA A 287 -13.68 1.36 4.15
N LEU A 288 -13.19 1.86 3.01
CA LEU A 288 -13.96 1.94 1.76
C LEU A 288 -14.47 0.56 1.31
N LEU A 289 -13.61 -0.46 1.32
CA LEU A 289 -13.98 -1.83 0.96
C LEU A 289 -14.97 -2.46 1.94
N LYS A 290 -14.87 -2.13 3.24
CA LYS A 290 -15.76 -2.66 4.28
C LYS A 290 -17.21 -2.24 4.07
N ILE A 291 -17.44 -1.01 3.60
CA ILE A 291 -18.78 -0.52 3.23
C ILE A 291 -19.39 -1.39 2.12
N HIS A 292 -18.55 -1.86 1.20
CA HIS A 292 -18.94 -2.66 0.03
C HIS A 292 -18.55 -4.15 0.17
N ARG A 293 -18.69 -4.72 1.38
CA ARG A 293 -18.24 -6.09 1.70
C ARG A 293 -18.79 -7.21 0.79
N GLY A 294 -19.92 -6.99 0.12
CA GLY A 294 -20.58 -7.98 -0.75
C GLY A 294 -20.10 -8.02 -2.20
N ILE A 295 -19.15 -7.17 -2.60
CA ILE A 295 -18.64 -7.15 -3.98
C ILE A 295 -17.60 -8.26 -4.21
N GLY A 296 -17.60 -8.84 -5.41
CA GLY A 296 -16.62 -9.85 -5.81
C GLY A 296 -15.20 -9.28 -5.99
N ASP A 297 -14.20 -10.15 -6.03
CA ASP A 297 -12.79 -9.74 -5.99
C ASP A 297 -12.33 -8.92 -7.20
N SER A 298 -12.87 -9.21 -8.39
CA SER A 298 -12.62 -8.39 -9.58
C SER A 298 -13.04 -6.92 -9.35
N MET A 299 -14.19 -6.70 -8.71
CA MET A 299 -14.65 -5.36 -8.38
C MET A 299 -13.84 -4.73 -7.25
N LYS A 300 -13.42 -5.51 -6.24
CA LYS A 300 -12.50 -5.02 -5.20
C LYS A 300 -11.19 -4.53 -5.81
N LYS A 301 -10.55 -5.31 -6.69
CA LYS A 301 -9.31 -4.92 -7.38
C LYS A 301 -9.50 -3.66 -8.22
N LYS A 302 -10.64 -3.51 -8.90
CA LYS A 302 -10.99 -2.30 -9.64
C LYS A 302 -11.13 -1.07 -8.73
N LEU A 303 -11.80 -1.21 -7.58
CA LEU A 303 -11.94 -0.14 -6.60
C LEU A 303 -10.60 0.25 -5.97
N ILE A 304 -9.77 -0.75 -5.62
CA ILE A 304 -8.40 -0.54 -5.14
C ILE A 304 -7.57 0.20 -6.20
N THR A 305 -7.70 -0.20 -7.47
CA THR A 305 -7.01 0.47 -8.58
C THR A 305 -7.44 1.94 -8.68
N ASP A 306 -8.74 2.25 -8.71
CA ASP A 306 -9.21 3.65 -8.74
C ASP A 306 -8.74 4.46 -7.51
N PHE A 307 -8.70 3.84 -6.34
CA PHE A 307 -8.22 4.46 -5.10
C PHE A 307 -6.72 4.78 -5.18
N LEU A 308 -5.88 3.82 -5.58
CA LEU A 308 -4.43 4.00 -5.69
C LEU A 308 -4.07 5.00 -6.80
N GLU A 309 -4.73 4.91 -7.97
CA GLU A 309 -4.52 5.83 -9.10
C GLU A 309 -4.94 7.27 -8.79
N LYS A 310 -5.88 7.46 -7.86
CA LYS A 310 -6.18 8.80 -7.32
C LYS A 310 -5.10 9.30 -6.38
N ALA A 311 -4.45 8.42 -5.62
CA ALA A 311 -3.37 8.76 -4.70
C ALA A 311 -2.00 8.92 -5.39
N MET A 312 -1.87 8.47 -6.64
CA MET A 312 -0.67 8.64 -7.48
C MET A 312 -0.62 10.00 -8.20
N LYS A 313 -1.72 10.76 -8.22
CA LYS A 313 -1.81 12.08 -8.85
C LYS A 313 -1.38 13.19 -7.91
#